data_AF-A0A945MNV5-F1
#
_entry.id   AF-A0A945MNV5-F1
#
_cell.length_a   1.000
_cell.length_b   1.000
_cell.length_c   1.000
_cell.angle_alpha   90.00
_cell.angle_beta   90.00
_cell.angle_gamma   90.00
#
_symmetry.space_group_name_H-M   'P 1'
#
loop_
_entity.id
_entity.type
_entity.pdbx_description
1 polymer ?
#
loop_
_entity_poly.entity_id
_entity_poly.type
_entity_poly.pdbx_seq_one_letter_code
_entity_poly.pdbx_strand_id
1 'polypeptide(L)'
;VALVVSMAFALYMGYSFGAYNYGGWIFGAGSQVPFNESLRKIALKTPDWTRLSHLVGGAGAMSALTFMRYRFPWWPLHPIGMPVGICSYPMTIIVFSVFVSWLAKWAIMRSGGIGLYQRAQPFFIGLVFGYFTAIGLSFFIDMIWFPGQGHPLYGN
;
A
#
# COMPACT_ATOMS: atom_id res chain seq x y z
N VAL A 1 9.32 15.73 15.30
CA VAL A 1 10.31 15.06 16.17
C VAL A 1 10.45 13.58 15.81
N ALA A 2 9.40 12.76 15.94
CA ALA A 2 9.47 11.32 15.63
C ALA A 2 10.07 10.99 14.25
N LEU A 3 9.66 11.69 13.19
CA LEU A 3 10.21 11.51 11.83
C LEU A 3 11.70 11.81 11.71
N VAL A 4 12.18 12.84 12.41
CA VAL A 4 13.59 13.24 12.36
C VAL A 4 14.43 12.23 13.13
N VAL A 5 13.95 11.79 14.30
CA VAL A 5 14.60 10.76 15.12
C VAL A 5 14.64 9.42 14.39
N SER A 6 13.53 8.99 13.77
CA SER A 6 13.50 7.73 13.01
C SER A 6 14.43 7.77 11.79
N MET A 7 14.48 8.90 11.08
CA MET A 7 15.40 9.08 9.96
C MET A 7 16.86 9.03 10.40
N ALA A 8 17.23 9.78 11.44
CA ALA A 8 18.60 9.78 11.96
C ALA A 8 19.01 8.39 12.48
N PHE A 9 18.10 7.69 13.16
CA PHE A 9 18.34 6.33 13.65
C PHE A 9 18.50 5.31 12.52
N ALA A 10 17.65 5.37 11.50
CA ALA A 10 17.75 4.49 10.33
C ALA A 10 19.05 4.71 9.54
N LEU A 11 19.55 5.94 9.47
CA LEU A 11 20.86 6.23 8.88
C LEU A 11 22.00 5.70 9.75
N TYR A 12 21.96 5.94 11.06
CA TYR A 12 22.98 5.45 12.00
C TYR A 12 23.12 3.93 11.96
N MET A 13 21.99 3.22 12.06
CA MET A 13 21.96 1.75 11.96
C MET A 13 22.48 1.27 10.59
N GLY A 14 22.33 2.09 9.54
CA GLY A 14 22.61 1.70 8.16
C GLY A 14 24.09 1.81 7.86
N TYR A 15 24.73 2.80 8.46
CA TYR A 15 26.18 2.96 8.47
C TYR A 15 26.90 1.92 9.36
N SER A 16 26.30 1.53 10.49
CA SER A 16 26.93 0.62 11.46
C SER A 16 26.75 -0.85 11.14
N PHE A 17 25.54 -1.27 10.76
CA PHE A 17 25.21 -2.68 10.50
C PHE A 17 25.02 -3.01 9.02
N GLY A 18 25.03 -2.00 8.14
CA GLY A 18 24.76 -2.14 6.72
C GLY A 18 23.26 -2.22 6.44
N ALA A 19 22.73 -1.28 5.65
CA ALA A 19 21.30 -1.20 5.35
C ALA A 19 20.73 -2.48 4.70
N TYR A 20 21.56 -3.28 4.01
CA TYR A 20 21.13 -4.56 3.44
C TYR A 20 20.67 -5.58 4.49
N ASN A 21 21.26 -5.55 5.68
CA ASN A 21 20.95 -6.49 6.77
C ASN A 21 19.64 -6.18 7.49
N TYR A 22 18.98 -5.06 7.18
CA TYR A 22 17.67 -4.72 7.74
C TYR A 22 16.56 -5.67 7.31
N GLY A 23 16.75 -6.36 6.18
CA GLY A 23 15.71 -7.18 5.57
C GLY A 23 14.51 -6.36 5.08
N GLY A 24 13.45 -7.07 4.70
CA GLY A 24 12.21 -6.47 4.21
C GLY A 24 12.30 -5.83 2.82
N TRP A 25 11.16 -5.31 2.36
CA TRP A 25 11.03 -4.79 0.99
C TRP A 25 11.86 -3.52 0.74
N ILE A 26 11.88 -2.55 1.66
CA ILE A 26 12.45 -1.22 1.40
C ILE A 26 13.99 -1.27 1.28
N PHE A 27 14.66 -1.97 2.19
CA PHE A 27 16.12 -1.98 2.27
C PHE A 27 16.76 -3.25 1.70
N GLY A 28 16.02 -4.36 1.62
CA GLY A 28 16.43 -5.62 0.98
C GLY A 28 16.00 -5.71 -0.48
N ALA A 29 14.93 -6.46 -0.75
CA ALA A 29 14.53 -6.84 -2.12
C ALA A 29 14.25 -5.63 -3.04
N GLY A 30 13.59 -4.59 -2.53
CA GLY A 30 13.21 -3.40 -3.28
C GLY A 30 14.40 -2.52 -3.69
N SER A 31 15.50 -2.52 -2.92
CA SER A 31 16.71 -1.76 -3.27
C SER A 31 17.44 -2.35 -4.48
N GLN A 32 17.29 -3.66 -4.71
CA GLN A 32 17.86 -4.38 -5.85
C GLN A 32 17.00 -4.32 -7.12
N VAL A 33 15.71 -4.03 -7.01
CA VAL A 33 14.78 -3.91 -8.15
C VAL A 33 15.32 -2.99 -9.26
N PRO A 34 15.72 -1.73 -9.01
CA PRO A 34 16.17 -0.85 -10.09
C PRO A 34 17.43 -1.37 -10.79
N PHE A 35 18.35 -1.98 -10.05
CA PHE A 35 19.57 -2.56 -10.60
C PHE A 35 19.26 -3.79 -11.47
N ASN A 36 18.49 -4.75 -10.93
CA ASN A 36 18.07 -5.96 -11.64
C ASN A 36 17.23 -5.64 -12.88
N GLU A 37 16.34 -4.66 -12.77
CA GLU A 37 15.52 -4.18 -13.89
C GLU A 37 16.37 -3.49 -14.97
N SER A 38 17.40 -2.75 -14.58
CA SER A 38 18.32 -2.12 -15.54
C SER A 38 19.14 -3.17 -16.29
N LEU A 39 19.70 -4.16 -15.59
CA LEU A 39 20.41 -5.28 -16.21
C LEU A 39 19.48 -6.07 -17.15
N ARG A 40 18.25 -6.33 -16.72
CA ARG A 40 17.24 -7.01 -17.55
C ARG A 40 16.93 -6.23 -18.83
N LYS A 41 16.79 -4.90 -18.74
CA LYS A 41 16.53 -4.02 -19.89
C LYS A 41 17.71 -3.93 -20.84
N ILE A 42 18.94 -3.95 -20.33
CA ILE A 42 20.17 -3.96 -21.14
C ILE A 42 20.35 -5.30 -21.87
N ALA A 43 19.96 -6.41 -21.24
CA ALA A 43 20.05 -7.74 -21.83
C ALA A 43 18.95 -8.03 -22.88
N LEU A 44 17.86 -7.26 -22.91
CA LEU A 44 16.77 -7.42 -23.87
C LEU A 44 17.20 -6.92 -25.26
N LYS A 45 17.45 -7.85 -26.18
CA LYS A 45 17.77 -7.54 -27.59
C LYS A 45 16.53 -7.36 -28.48
N THR A 46 15.33 -7.67 -27.99
CA THR A 46 14.07 -7.57 -28.76
C THR A 46 12.94 -6.97 -27.92
N PRO A 47 11.94 -6.31 -28.55
CA PRO A 47 10.77 -5.82 -27.83
C PRO A 47 9.99 -6.97 -27.21
N ASP A 48 9.67 -6.89 -25.92
CA ASP A 48 8.75 -7.82 -25.26
C ASP A 48 7.31 -7.50 -25.74
N TRP A 49 6.89 -8.22 -26.78
CA TRP A 49 5.58 -8.08 -27.41
C TRP A 49 4.42 -8.31 -26.45
N THR A 50 4.61 -9.15 -25.42
CA THR A 50 3.60 -9.40 -24.39
C THR A 50 3.39 -8.14 -23.56
N ARG A 51 4.45 -7.45 -23.13
CA ARG A 51 4.28 -6.20 -22.36
C ARG A 51 3.69 -5.08 -23.22
N LEU A 52 4.11 -5.02 -24.47
CA LEU A 52 3.60 -4.03 -25.41
C LEU A 52 2.11 -4.23 -25.68
N SER A 53 1.65 -5.48 -25.83
CA SER A 53 0.22 -5.77 -26.02
C SER A 53 -0.62 -5.41 -24.80
N HIS A 54 -0.12 -5.67 -23.58
CA HIS A 54 -0.80 -5.23 -22.35
C HIS A 54 -0.84 -3.70 -22.22
N LEU A 55 0.24 -2.99 -22.58
CA LEU A 55 0.28 -1.54 -22.56
C LEU A 55 -0.72 -0.93 -23.54
N VAL A 56 -0.72 -1.42 -24.78
CA VAL A 56 -1.62 -0.94 -25.84
C VAL A 56 -3.07 -1.30 -25.52
N GLY A 57 -3.32 -2.52 -25.04
CA GLY A 57 -4.65 -2.96 -24.62
C GLY A 57 -5.20 -2.14 -23.45
N GLY A 58 -4.38 -1.89 -22.42
CA GLY A 58 -4.75 -1.05 -21.29
C GLY A 58 -5.01 0.41 -21.70
N ALA A 59 -4.13 0.99 -22.53
CA ALA A 59 -4.31 2.33 -23.07
C ALA A 59 -5.56 2.45 -23.95
N GLY A 60 -5.85 1.44 -24.77
CA GLY A 60 -7.05 1.35 -25.61
C GLY A 60 -8.33 1.26 -24.78
N ALA A 61 -8.36 0.37 -23.78
CA ALA A 61 -9.51 0.26 -22.88
C ALA A 61 -9.74 1.57 -22.09
N MET A 62 -8.68 2.18 -21.58
CA MET A 62 -8.74 3.44 -20.82
C MET A 62 -9.27 4.59 -21.68
N SER A 63 -8.75 4.73 -22.91
CA SER A 63 -9.18 5.76 -23.85
C SER A 63 -10.63 5.55 -24.31
N ALA A 64 -11.04 4.30 -24.58
CA ALA A 64 -12.42 3.98 -24.91
C ALA A 64 -13.40 4.33 -23.77
N LEU A 65 -13.08 3.93 -22.54
CA LEU A 65 -13.90 4.27 -21.35
C LEU A 65 -13.96 5.78 -21.12
N THR A 66 -12.84 6.48 -21.31
CA THR A 66 -12.77 7.94 -21.18
C THR A 66 -13.62 8.62 -22.24
N PHE A 67 -13.54 8.18 -23.49
CA PHE A 67 -14.35 8.69 -24.60
C PHE A 67 -15.85 8.44 -24.38
N MET A 68 -16.24 7.23 -23.97
CA MET A 68 -17.63 6.89 -23.67
C MET A 68 -18.18 7.74 -22.51
N ARG A 69 -17.38 8.02 -21.49
CA ARG A 69 -17.76 8.92 -20.39
C ARG A 69 -17.95 10.37 -20.86
N TYR A 70 -17.11 10.86 -21.76
CA TYR A 70 -17.28 12.20 -22.34
C TYR A 70 -18.51 12.31 -23.23
N ARG A 71 -18.86 11.23 -23.95
CA ARG A 71 -20.01 11.22 -24.88
C ARG A 71 -21.35 10.91 -24.19
N PHE A 72 -21.34 10.11 -23.13
CA PHE A 72 -22.54 9.61 -22.45
C PHE A 72 -22.46 9.90 -20.94
N PRO A 73 -23.04 11.02 -20.46
CA PRO A 73 -23.00 11.40 -19.05
C PRO A 73 -23.71 10.41 -18.11
N TRP A 74 -24.59 9.54 -18.64
CA TRP A 74 -25.32 8.54 -17.87
C TRP A 74 -24.55 7.22 -17.68
N TRP A 75 -23.35 7.09 -18.25
CA TRP A 75 -22.60 5.82 -18.25
C TRP A 75 -22.14 5.45 -16.83
N PRO A 76 -22.51 4.27 -16.29
CA PRO A 76 -22.29 3.92 -14.88
C PRO A 76 -20.86 3.43 -14.58
N LEU A 77 -20.08 3.07 -15.60
CA LEU A 77 -18.71 2.59 -15.44
C LEU A 77 -17.75 3.76 -15.24
N HIS A 78 -17.28 3.94 -14.01
CA HIS A 78 -16.32 4.98 -13.69
C HIS A 78 -14.88 4.52 -14.03
N PRO A 79 -14.16 5.22 -14.94
CA PRO A 79 -12.81 4.84 -15.37
C PRO A 79 -11.76 4.79 -14.24
N ILE A 80 -12.04 5.40 -13.08
CA ILE A 80 -11.12 5.40 -11.92
C ILE A 80 -10.94 3.99 -11.33
N GLY A 81 -11.92 3.09 -11.42
CA GLY A 81 -11.82 1.75 -10.81
C GLY A 81 -10.84 0.81 -11.52
N MET A 82 -10.59 1.03 -12.82
CA MET A 82 -9.83 0.08 -13.67
C MET A 82 -8.30 0.16 -13.46
N PRO A 83 -7.65 1.35 -13.39
CA PRO A 83 -6.21 1.43 -13.10
C PRO A 83 -5.87 1.10 -11.65
N VAL A 84 -6.82 1.36 -10.75
CA VAL A 84 -6.64 1.24 -9.29
C VAL A 84 -6.62 -0.22 -8.86
N GLY A 85 -7.35 -1.12 -9.53
CA GLY A 85 -7.48 -2.52 -9.10
C GLY A 85 -6.30 -3.45 -9.42
N ILE A 86 -5.50 -3.17 -10.47
CA ILE A 86 -4.64 -4.21 -11.08
C ILE A 86 -3.13 -3.94 -10.93
N CYS A 87 -2.70 -2.69 -10.74
CA CYS A 87 -1.28 -2.35 -10.99
C CYS A 87 -0.38 -2.26 -9.74
N SER A 88 -0.90 -2.38 -8.52
CA SER A 88 -0.11 -2.16 -7.32
C SER A 88 -0.40 -3.20 -6.24
N TYR A 89 0.63 -3.95 -5.80
CA TYR A 89 0.60 -4.80 -4.60
C TYR A 89 -0.15 -4.20 -3.40
N PRO A 90 -0.05 -2.89 -3.07
CA PRO A 90 -0.85 -2.32 -1.99
C PRO A 90 -2.37 -2.34 -2.26
N MET A 91 -2.82 -2.30 -3.51
CA MET A 91 -4.25 -2.27 -3.85
C MET A 91 -4.95 -3.59 -3.55
N THR A 92 -4.27 -4.73 -3.78
CA THR A 92 -4.83 -6.05 -3.46
C THR A 92 -5.02 -6.25 -1.97
N ILE A 93 -4.18 -5.62 -1.14
CA ILE A 93 -4.25 -5.72 0.32
C ILE A 93 -5.33 -4.79 0.90
N ILE A 94 -5.49 -3.57 0.35
CA ILE A 94 -6.42 -2.59 0.91
C ILE A 94 -7.86 -2.77 0.40
N VAL A 95 -8.11 -3.47 -0.70
CA VAL A 95 -9.45 -3.54 -1.31
C VAL A 95 -10.50 -4.11 -0.35
N PHE A 96 -10.11 -5.11 0.44
CA PHE A 96 -10.96 -5.70 1.46
C PHE A 96 -11.26 -4.70 2.58
N SER A 97 -10.23 -4.01 3.09
CA SER A 97 -10.37 -2.97 4.12
C SER A 97 -11.25 -1.81 3.66
N VAL A 98 -11.14 -1.41 2.39
CA VAL A 98 -11.98 -0.37 1.79
C VAL A 98 -13.44 -0.84 1.73
N PHE A 99 -13.69 -2.09 1.34
CA PHE A 99 -15.04 -2.64 1.30
C PHE A 99 -15.67 -2.71 2.69
N VAL A 100 -14.91 -3.16 3.70
CA VAL A 100 -15.34 -3.17 5.11
C VAL A 100 -15.63 -1.75 5.61
N SER A 101 -14.76 -0.78 5.31
CA SER A 101 -14.96 0.63 5.67
C SER A 101 -16.22 1.20 5.03
N TRP A 102 -16.46 0.90 3.76
CA TRP A 102 -17.67 1.30 3.05
C TRP A 102 -18.94 0.70 3.67
N LEU A 103 -18.92 -0.61 3.96
CA LEU A 103 -20.06 -1.31 4.58
C LEU A 103 -20.36 -0.76 5.98
N ALA A 104 -19.32 -0.52 6.79
CA ALA A 104 -19.46 0.09 8.11
C ALA A 104 -20.06 1.51 8.01
N LYS A 105 -19.55 2.33 7.09
CA LYS A 105 -20.09 3.69 6.85
C LYS A 105 -21.55 3.63 6.40
N TRP A 106 -21.87 2.73 5.47
CA TRP A 106 -23.22 2.55 4.97
C TRP A 106 -24.18 2.14 6.10
N ALA A 107 -23.81 1.17 6.93
CA ALA A 107 -24.60 0.73 8.07
C ALA A 107 -24.83 1.87 9.09
N ILE A 108 -23.80 2.63 9.44
CA ILE A 108 -23.89 3.78 10.37
C ILE A 108 -24.83 4.85 9.81
N MET A 109 -24.67 5.20 8.54
CA MET A 109 -25.51 6.21 7.89
C MET A 109 -26.96 5.75 7.76
N ARG A 110 -27.21 4.47 7.49
CA ARG A 110 -28.55 3.88 7.37
C ARG A 110 -29.30 3.89 8.71
N SER A 111 -28.60 3.63 9.81
CA SER A 111 -29.21 3.47 11.13
C SER A 111 -29.42 4.79 11.88
N GLY A 112 -28.55 5.80 11.71
CA GLY A 112 -28.61 7.00 12.56
C GLY A 112 -28.12 8.30 11.93
N GLY A 113 -27.97 8.34 10.60
CA GLY A 113 -27.59 9.55 9.88
C GLY A 113 -26.27 10.17 10.36
N ILE A 114 -26.16 11.50 10.23
CA ILE A 114 -24.94 12.26 10.57
C ILE A 114 -24.62 12.26 12.07
N GLY A 115 -25.64 12.22 12.93
CA GLY A 115 -25.43 12.24 14.39
C GLY A 115 -24.75 10.97 14.90
N LEU A 116 -25.14 9.79 14.39
CA LEU A 116 -24.48 8.53 14.75
C LEU A 116 -23.07 8.45 14.15
N TYR A 117 -22.85 9.02 12.97
CA TYR A 117 -21.52 9.09 12.36
C TYR A 117 -20.52 9.86 13.24
N GLN A 118 -20.90 11.02 13.77
CA GLN A 118 -20.04 11.80 14.67
C GLN A 118 -19.76 11.06 15.99
N ARG A 119 -20.73 10.30 16.51
CA ARG A 119 -20.55 9.46 17.71
C ARG A 119 -19.69 8.22 17.46
N ALA A 120 -19.69 7.68 16.26
CA ALA A 120 -18.87 6.53 15.88
C ALA A 120 -17.42 6.93 15.52
N GLN A 121 -17.16 8.19 15.17
CA GLN A 121 -15.82 8.70 14.85
C GLN A 121 -14.74 8.37 15.91
N PRO A 122 -14.95 8.57 17.23
CA PRO A 122 -13.95 8.22 18.24
C PRO A 122 -13.62 6.72 18.28
N PHE A 123 -14.54 5.82 17.91
CA PHE A 123 -14.27 4.38 17.85
C PHE A 123 -13.24 4.03 16.77
N PHE A 124 -13.39 4.58 15.55
CA PHE A 124 -12.42 4.33 14.47
C PHE A 124 -11.05 4.94 14.76
N ILE A 125 -11.03 6.14 15.36
CA ILE A 125 -9.77 6.75 15.83
C ILE A 125 -9.12 5.85 16.89
N GLY A 126 -9.91 5.34 17.84
CA GLY A 126 -9.45 4.38 18.84
C GLY A 126 -8.86 3.10 18.24
N LEU A 127 -9.46 2.58 17.16
CA LEU A 127 -8.94 1.39 16.45
C LEU A 127 -7.55 1.67 15.84
N VAL A 128 -7.37 2.83 15.23
CA VAL A 128 -6.06 3.27 14.69
C VAL A 128 -5.02 3.41 15.81
N PHE A 129 -5.37 4.06 16.92
CA PHE A 129 -4.49 4.17 18.08
C PHE A 129 -4.18 2.81 18.73
N GLY A 130 -5.15 1.90 18.77
CA GLY A 130 -4.97 0.55 19.27
C GLY A 130 -3.96 -0.24 18.45
N TYR A 131 -4.01 -0.11 17.12
CA TYR A 131 -3.03 -0.72 16.23
C TYR A 131 -1.61 -0.19 16.49
N PHE A 132 -1.42 1.12 16.60
CA PHE A 132 -0.10 1.69 16.91
C PHE A 132 0.41 1.31 18.30
N THR A 133 -0.48 1.26 19.29
CA THR A 133 -0.12 0.84 20.65
C THR A 133 0.28 -0.63 20.69
N ALA A 134 -0.43 -1.50 19.96
CA ALA A 134 -0.10 -2.91 19.84
C ALA A 134 1.28 -3.13 19.21
N ILE A 135 1.60 -2.41 18.12
CA ILE A 135 2.93 -2.46 17.49
C ILE A 135 4.01 -2.00 18.48
N GLY A 136 3.77 -0.90 19.19
CA GLY A 136 4.70 -0.40 20.20
C GLY A 136 4.95 -1.44 21.31
N LEU A 137 3.89 -2.08 21.80
CA LEU A 137 3.99 -3.13 22.82
C LEU A 137 4.76 -4.34 22.29
N SER A 138 4.49 -4.80 21.07
CA SER A 138 5.24 -5.89 20.44
C SER A 138 6.73 -5.56 20.33
N PHE A 139 7.09 -4.32 19.99
CA PHE A 139 8.48 -3.88 19.96
C PHE A 139 9.14 -3.93 21.34
N PHE A 140 8.43 -3.53 22.41
CA PHE A 140 8.95 -3.67 23.77
C PHE A 140 9.12 -5.13 24.20
N ILE A 141 8.20 -6.00 23.81
CA ILE A 141 8.28 -7.44 24.09
C ILE A 141 9.50 -8.04 23.39
N ASP A 142 9.70 -7.73 22.11
CA ASP A 142 10.85 -8.21 21.33
C ASP A 142 12.18 -7.73 21.94
N MET A 143 12.23 -6.51 22.47
CA MET A 143 13.44 -6.00 23.12
C MET A 143 13.80 -6.76 24.41
N ILE A 144 12.80 -7.25 25.15
CA ILE A 144 13.02 -7.96 26.43
C ILE A 144 13.27 -9.44 26.20
N TRP A 145 12.49 -10.08 25.33
CA TRP A 145 12.48 -11.54 25.16
C TRP A 145 13.33 -12.03 23.98
N PHE A 146 13.56 -11.21 22.96
CA PHE A 146 14.31 -11.58 21.75
C PHE A 146 15.40 -10.57 21.39
N PRO A 147 16.38 -10.33 22.29
CA PRO A 147 17.44 -9.36 22.05
C PRO A 147 18.27 -9.76 20.82
N GLY A 148 18.17 -8.96 19.75
CA GLY A 148 18.91 -9.17 18.50
C GLY A 148 18.23 -10.09 17.48
N GLN A 149 17.08 -10.69 17.78
CA GLN A 149 16.27 -11.49 16.83
C GLN A 149 14.79 -11.08 16.88
N GLY A 150 14.52 -9.79 16.68
CA GLY A 150 13.15 -9.29 16.58
C GLY A 150 12.40 -9.90 15.39
N HIS A 151 11.11 -10.12 15.55
CA HIS A 151 10.29 -10.71 14.49
C HIS A 151 9.73 -9.62 13.57
N PRO A 152 9.50 -9.92 12.28
CA PRO A 152 8.83 -8.98 11.39
C PRO A 152 7.40 -8.72 11.89
N LEU A 153 7.13 -7.47 12.33
CA LEU A 153 5.80 -7.02 12.79
C LEU A 153 4.84 -6.70 11.64
N TYR A 154 5.36 -6.61 10.42
CA TYR A 154 4.61 -6.43 9.18
C TYR A 154 4.87 -7.64 8.29
N GLY A 155 3.82 -8.15 7.63
CA GLY A 155 3.79 -9.42 6.91
C GLY A 155 5.03 -9.73 6.07
N ASN A 156 5.36 -11.03 6.03
CA ASN A 156 6.54 -11.62 5.39
C ASN A 156 6.71 -11.24 3.91
#